data_AF-A0A662H795-F1
#
_entry.id   AF-A0A662H795-F1
#
_cell.length_a   1.000
_cell.length_b   1.000
_cell.length_c   1.000
_cell.angle_alpha   90.00
_cell.angle_beta   90.00
_cell.angle_gamma   90.00
#
_symmetry.space_group_name_H-M   'P 1'
#
loop_
_entity.id
_entity.type
_entity.pdbx_description
1 polymer ?
#
loop_
_entity_poly.entity_id
_entity_poly.type
_entity_poly.pdbx_seq_one_letter_code
_entity_poly.pdbx_strand_id
1 'polypeptide(L)'
;MIYWVEIGYIGGFFQLLIMLIFLSSLPLFLVYAGHIKGDVDIYISKREKRTRYYVGVLTSYTGGMMLHMLLEYPEYVPLYSAYIAVGVVLLIINLRWKISVHTAGVSGPNLVLQFISNKPYILLTLTLVPVIWARYKLKAHTMAQLVAGAFISLVITYLVTIVLRALGLMPKVI
;
A
#
# COMPACT_ATOMS: atom_id res chain seq x y z
N MET A 1 -3.19 -26.39 -14.66
CA MET A 1 -1.79 -26.31 -14.21
C MET A 1 -1.21 -25.06 -14.85
N ILE A 2 -1.12 -23.95 -14.10
CA ILE A 2 -0.56 -22.69 -14.62
C ILE A 2 0.96 -22.86 -14.55
N TYR A 3 1.61 -22.88 -15.69
CA TYR A 3 3.05 -22.99 -15.80
C TYR A 3 3.66 -21.64 -15.39
N TRP A 4 4.20 -21.57 -14.18
CA TRP A 4 5.02 -20.45 -13.75
C TRP A 4 6.40 -20.59 -14.39
N VAL A 5 6.65 -19.77 -15.42
CA VAL A 5 7.95 -19.62 -16.08
C VAL A 5 8.98 -19.18 -15.04
N GLU A 6 10.20 -19.69 -15.15
CA GLU A 6 11.34 -19.34 -14.28
C GLU A 6 11.49 -17.82 -14.17
N ILE A 7 11.41 -17.32 -12.93
CA ILE A 7 11.36 -15.90 -12.59
C ILE A 7 12.75 -15.30 -12.83
N GLY A 8 12.97 -14.75 -14.01
CA GLY A 8 14.13 -13.92 -14.35
C GLY A 8 13.82 -12.44 -14.12
N TYR A 9 14.46 -11.85 -13.12
CA TYR A 9 14.53 -10.40 -12.79
C TYR A 9 13.32 -9.77 -12.08
N ILE A 10 13.29 -9.89 -10.75
CA ILE A 10 12.72 -8.82 -9.91
C ILE A 10 13.58 -7.56 -10.13
N GLY A 11 13.01 -6.47 -10.64
CA GLY A 11 13.68 -5.15 -10.62
C GLY A 11 13.95 -4.45 -11.96
N GLY A 12 13.13 -4.65 -12.98
CA GLY A 12 13.22 -3.84 -14.20
C GLY A 12 12.69 -2.40 -14.01
N PHE A 13 13.29 -1.45 -14.71
CA PHE A 13 12.91 -0.03 -14.68
C PHE A 13 11.44 0.19 -15.07
N PHE A 14 10.95 -0.59 -16.03
CA PHE A 14 9.58 -0.48 -16.53
C PHE A 14 8.53 -0.90 -15.48
N GLN A 15 8.76 -1.99 -14.76
CA GLN A 15 7.88 -2.47 -13.69
C GLN A 15 7.87 -1.49 -12.52
N LEU A 16 9.04 -0.93 -12.17
CA LEU A 16 9.13 0.14 -11.19
C LEU A 16 8.30 1.37 -11.62
N LEU A 17 8.36 1.75 -12.90
CA LEU A 17 7.56 2.87 -13.41
C LEU A 17 6.05 2.58 -13.28
N ILE A 18 5.60 1.37 -13.60
CA ILE A 18 4.20 0.97 -13.39
C ILE A 18 3.84 1.09 -11.90
N MET A 19 4.67 0.58 -11.01
CA MET A 19 4.45 0.72 -9.57
C MET A 19 4.36 2.18 -9.12
N LEU A 20 5.29 3.03 -9.55
CA LEU A 20 5.27 4.45 -9.21
C LEU A 20 3.99 5.13 -9.72
N ILE A 21 3.54 4.81 -10.93
CA ILE A 21 2.31 5.37 -11.50
C ILE A 21 1.09 4.94 -10.68
N PHE A 22 0.90 3.63 -10.46
CA PHE A 22 -0.34 3.11 -9.88
C PHE A 22 -0.37 3.13 -8.34
N LEU A 23 0.77 2.96 -7.67
CA LEU A 23 0.82 2.98 -6.21
C LEU A 23 1.00 4.40 -5.63
N SER A 24 1.46 5.37 -6.44
CA SER A 24 1.79 6.72 -5.98
C SER A 24 1.21 7.85 -6.85
N SER A 25 1.66 7.99 -8.11
CA SER A 25 1.36 9.19 -8.92
C SER A 25 -0.14 9.37 -9.21
N LEU A 26 -0.85 8.30 -9.59
CA LEU A 26 -2.29 8.34 -9.82
C LEU A 26 -3.07 8.65 -8.53
N PRO A 27 -2.84 7.94 -7.40
CA PRO A 27 -3.37 8.34 -6.09
C PRO A 27 -3.16 9.83 -5.76
N LEU A 28 -1.94 10.33 -5.90
CA LEU A 28 -1.60 11.74 -5.60
C LEU A 28 -2.32 12.69 -6.56
N PHE A 29 -2.33 12.38 -7.85
CA PHE A 29 -3.05 13.16 -8.85
C PHE A 29 -4.54 13.27 -8.54
N LEU A 30 -5.19 12.17 -8.12
CA LEU A 30 -6.59 12.18 -7.72
C LEU A 30 -6.83 13.16 -6.57
N VAL A 31 -6.00 13.12 -5.52
CA VAL A 31 -6.08 14.04 -4.37
C VAL A 31 -5.87 15.49 -4.83
N TYR A 32 -4.81 15.74 -5.60
CA TYR A 32 -4.45 17.07 -6.08
C TYR A 32 -5.54 17.67 -6.99
N ALA A 33 -6.09 16.90 -7.92
CA ALA A 33 -7.17 17.34 -8.79
C ALA A 33 -8.41 17.75 -7.98
N GLY A 34 -8.76 17.01 -6.94
CA GLY A 34 -9.86 17.40 -6.05
C GLY A 34 -9.54 18.62 -5.19
N HIS A 35 -8.26 18.84 -4.84
CA HIS A 35 -7.82 20.04 -4.15
C HIS A 35 -7.96 21.30 -5.02
N ILE A 36 -7.50 21.25 -6.29
CA ILE A 36 -7.62 22.35 -7.25
C ILE A 36 -9.08 22.71 -7.54
N LYS A 37 -9.98 21.70 -7.54
CA LYS A 37 -11.42 21.93 -7.70
C LYS A 37 -12.09 22.53 -6.45
N GLY A 38 -11.37 22.68 -5.34
CA GLY A 38 -11.93 23.18 -4.08
C GLY A 38 -12.77 22.17 -3.31
N ASP A 39 -12.80 20.90 -3.73
CA ASP A 39 -13.63 19.89 -3.08
C ASP A 39 -13.08 19.46 -1.71
N VAL A 40 -11.75 19.47 -1.57
CA VAL A 40 -11.00 19.05 -0.39
C VAL A 40 -9.73 19.88 -0.19
N ASP A 41 -9.22 19.90 1.04
CA ASP A 41 -7.83 20.28 1.29
C ASP A 41 -6.86 19.17 0.84
N ILE A 42 -5.59 19.53 0.62
CA ILE A 42 -4.55 18.60 0.15
C ILE A 42 -4.32 17.41 1.10
N TYR A 43 -4.73 17.51 2.37
CA TYR A 43 -4.62 16.43 3.36
C TYR A 43 -5.91 15.60 3.51
N ILE A 44 -6.97 15.97 2.80
CA ILE A 44 -8.32 15.40 2.92
C ILE A 44 -8.72 15.30 4.39
N SER A 45 -8.69 16.43 5.09
CA SER A 45 -8.81 16.49 6.54
C SER A 45 -10.18 16.03 7.04
N LYS A 46 -11.23 16.30 6.26
CA LYS A 46 -12.61 15.83 6.52
C LYS A 46 -12.75 14.36 6.17
N ARG A 47 -12.96 13.53 7.19
CA ARG A 47 -13.04 12.07 7.09
C ARG A 47 -14.10 11.58 6.09
N GLU A 48 -15.24 12.26 6.06
CA GLU A 48 -16.40 11.96 5.22
C GLU A 48 -16.07 12.09 3.73
N LYS A 49 -15.12 12.96 3.38
CA LYS A 49 -14.64 13.16 2.01
C LYS A 49 -13.62 12.10 1.58
N ARG A 50 -12.99 11.37 2.52
CA ARG A 50 -11.92 10.40 2.22
C ARG A 50 -12.41 9.17 1.47
N THR A 51 -13.67 8.75 1.64
CA THR A 51 -14.22 7.52 1.03
C THR A 51 -14.03 7.49 -0.49
N ARG A 52 -14.34 8.58 -1.20
CA ARG A 52 -14.17 8.64 -2.66
C ARG A 52 -12.72 8.46 -3.10
N TYR A 53 -11.78 8.96 -2.29
CA TYR A 53 -10.35 8.84 -2.57
C TYR A 53 -9.83 7.44 -2.26
N TYR A 54 -10.31 6.80 -1.20
CA TYR A 54 -10.03 5.38 -0.97
C TYR A 54 -10.46 4.53 -2.16
N VAL A 55 -11.68 4.76 -2.69
CA VAL A 55 -12.15 4.03 -3.88
C VAL A 55 -11.24 4.29 -5.07
N GLY A 56 -10.90 5.55 -5.38
CA GLY A 56 -9.99 5.87 -6.49
C GLY A 56 -8.59 5.24 -6.34
N VAL A 57 -8.05 5.24 -5.11
CA VAL A 57 -6.76 4.60 -4.79
C VAL A 57 -6.85 3.09 -4.97
N LEU A 58 -7.89 2.43 -4.47
CA LEU A 58 -8.11 0.99 -4.63
C LEU A 58 -8.27 0.59 -6.09
N THR A 59 -8.99 1.41 -6.88
CA THR A 59 -9.11 1.21 -8.33
C THR A 59 -7.75 1.32 -9.01
N SER A 60 -6.93 2.31 -8.62
CA SER A 60 -5.57 2.47 -9.15
C SER A 60 -4.69 1.26 -8.81
N TYR A 61 -4.72 0.80 -7.55
CA TYR A 61 -3.94 -0.36 -7.13
C TYR A 61 -4.36 -1.63 -7.88
N THR A 62 -5.67 -1.84 -8.05
CA THR A 62 -6.21 -2.96 -8.82
C THR A 62 -5.77 -2.89 -10.28
N GLY A 63 -5.82 -1.70 -10.90
CA GLY A 63 -5.35 -1.51 -12.27
C GLY A 63 -3.87 -1.82 -12.45
N GLY A 64 -3.02 -1.39 -11.51
CA GLY A 64 -1.59 -1.70 -11.53
C GLY A 64 -1.30 -3.19 -11.35
N MET A 65 -2.07 -3.87 -10.49
CA MET A 65 -2.00 -5.32 -10.31
C MET A 65 -2.37 -6.06 -11.60
N MET A 66 -3.51 -5.70 -12.20
CA MET A 66 -3.98 -6.29 -13.45
C MET A 66 -2.98 -6.08 -14.57
N LEU A 67 -2.38 -4.88 -14.68
CA LEU A 67 -1.39 -4.61 -15.70
C LEU A 67 -0.13 -5.47 -15.54
N HIS A 68 0.39 -5.63 -14.31
CA HIS A 68 1.51 -6.55 -14.08
C HIS A 68 1.16 -8.00 -14.41
N MET A 69 -0.07 -8.45 -14.11
CA MET A 69 -0.51 -9.79 -14.48
C MET A 69 -0.61 -9.97 -16.01
N LEU A 70 -1.15 -8.98 -16.72
CA LEU A 70 -1.27 -9.00 -18.19
C LEU A 70 0.08 -8.96 -18.90
N LEU A 71 1.09 -8.35 -18.27
CA LEU A 71 2.46 -8.28 -18.78
C LEU A 71 3.34 -9.43 -18.28
N GLU A 72 2.75 -10.46 -17.67
CA GLU A 72 3.47 -11.64 -17.17
C GLU A 72 4.53 -11.32 -16.10
N TYR A 73 4.27 -10.33 -15.25
CA TYR A 73 5.08 -9.95 -14.07
C TYR A 73 4.35 -10.26 -12.74
N PRO A 74 4.06 -11.55 -12.46
CA PRO A 74 3.26 -11.96 -11.29
C PRO A 74 3.96 -11.72 -9.94
N GLU A 75 5.29 -11.55 -9.93
CA GLU A 75 6.10 -11.35 -8.74
C GLU A 75 5.73 -10.10 -7.94
N TYR A 76 5.01 -9.16 -8.58
CA TYR A 76 4.54 -7.93 -7.99
C TYR A 76 3.13 -8.02 -7.39
N VAL A 77 2.37 -9.08 -7.72
CA VAL A 77 1.01 -9.32 -7.22
C VAL A 77 0.92 -9.32 -5.69
N PRO A 78 1.88 -9.88 -4.92
CA PRO A 78 1.82 -9.84 -3.46
C PRO A 78 1.83 -8.43 -2.87
N LEU A 79 2.61 -7.51 -3.44
CA LEU A 79 2.67 -6.13 -2.97
C LEU A 79 1.34 -5.42 -3.21
N TYR A 80 0.79 -5.54 -4.42
CA TYR A 80 -0.53 -4.98 -4.73
C TYR A 80 -1.64 -5.59 -3.87
N SER A 81 -1.61 -6.91 -3.66
CA SER A 81 -2.60 -7.61 -2.84
C SER A 81 -2.59 -7.12 -1.39
N ALA A 82 -1.41 -6.92 -0.81
CA ALA A 82 -1.27 -6.33 0.52
C ALA A 82 -1.82 -4.90 0.57
N TYR A 83 -1.46 -4.04 -0.38
CA TYR A 83 -1.98 -2.67 -0.46
C TYR A 83 -3.50 -2.61 -0.60
N ILE A 84 -4.08 -3.45 -1.46
CA ILE A 84 -5.53 -3.51 -1.69
C ILE A 84 -6.23 -3.99 -0.42
N ALA A 85 -5.77 -5.09 0.19
CA ALA A 85 -6.37 -5.63 1.41
C ALA A 85 -6.31 -4.63 2.57
N VAL A 86 -5.15 -4.01 2.80
CA VAL A 86 -4.99 -2.94 3.80
C VAL A 86 -5.91 -1.77 3.47
N GLY A 87 -5.93 -1.31 2.21
CA GLY A 87 -6.76 -0.19 1.78
C GLY A 87 -8.26 -0.44 2.01
N VAL A 88 -8.75 -1.65 1.74
CA VAL A 88 -10.14 -2.07 2.01
C VAL A 88 -10.45 -2.02 3.50
N VAL A 89 -9.58 -2.60 4.34
CA VAL A 89 -9.76 -2.59 5.80
C VAL A 89 -9.75 -1.15 6.34
N LEU A 90 -8.82 -0.31 5.89
CA LEU A 90 -8.75 1.09 6.30
C LEU A 90 -9.94 1.91 5.80
N LEU A 91 -10.48 1.62 4.62
CA LEU A 91 -11.72 2.21 4.13
C LEU A 91 -12.88 1.88 5.07
N ILE A 92 -13.06 0.61 5.44
CA ILE A 92 -14.11 0.17 6.37
C ILE A 92 -13.97 0.90 7.71
N ILE A 93 -12.76 0.97 8.27
CA ILE A 93 -12.50 1.69 9.52
C ILE A 93 -12.81 3.19 9.34
N ASN A 94 -12.42 3.78 8.22
CA ASN A 94 -12.64 5.20 7.93
C ASN A 94 -14.12 5.59 7.94
N LEU A 95 -15.05 4.65 7.70
CA LEU A 95 -16.49 4.89 7.81
C LEU A 95 -16.94 5.30 9.21
N ARG A 96 -16.15 5.02 10.25
CA ARG A 96 -16.46 5.39 11.65
C ARG A 96 -15.34 6.14 12.37
N TRP A 97 -14.08 5.90 12.01
CA TRP A 97 -12.93 6.47 12.72
C TRP A 97 -11.82 6.89 11.76
N LYS A 98 -11.30 8.11 11.93
CA LYS A 98 -10.18 8.60 11.12
C LYS A 98 -8.92 7.79 11.48
N ILE A 99 -8.39 7.01 10.53
CA ILE A 99 -7.15 6.25 10.68
C ILE A 99 -6.03 6.78 9.76
N SER A 100 -4.78 6.62 10.16
CA SER A 100 -3.61 7.06 9.40
C SER A 100 -3.25 6.07 8.29
N VAL A 101 -3.51 6.49 7.05
CA VAL A 101 -3.07 5.75 5.85
C VAL A 101 -1.57 5.87 5.60
N HIS A 102 -0.94 6.92 6.12
CA HIS A 102 0.49 7.17 5.91
C HIS A 102 1.35 6.15 6.65
N THR A 103 1.03 5.90 7.93
CA THR A 103 1.73 4.89 8.72
C THR A 103 1.41 3.48 8.23
N ALA A 104 0.17 3.24 7.79
CA ALA A 104 -0.21 1.97 7.16
C ALA A 104 0.54 1.71 5.83
N GLY A 105 0.61 2.73 4.97
CA GLY A 105 1.26 2.67 3.65
C GLY A 105 2.77 2.50 3.71
N VAL A 106 3.41 2.77 4.85
CA VAL A 106 4.84 2.49 5.06
C VAL A 106 5.05 1.11 5.68
N SER A 107 4.29 0.77 6.72
CA SER A 107 4.48 -0.47 7.48
C SER A 107 4.20 -1.74 6.68
N GLY A 108 3.15 -1.76 5.87
CA GLY A 108 2.76 -2.93 5.07
C GLY A 108 3.81 -3.33 4.03
N PRO A 109 4.21 -2.44 3.10
CA PRO A 109 5.24 -2.74 2.10
C PRO A 109 6.58 -3.13 2.70
N ASN A 110 6.97 -2.51 3.82
CA ASN A 110 8.17 -2.91 4.56
C ASN A 110 8.10 -4.37 5.00
N LEU A 111 6.93 -4.85 5.42
CA LEU A 111 6.72 -6.25 5.80
C LEU A 111 6.75 -7.16 4.56
N VAL A 112 6.06 -6.80 3.47
CA VAL A 112 6.09 -7.57 2.21
C VAL A 112 7.54 -7.78 1.74
N LEU A 113 8.35 -6.73 1.72
CA LEU A 113 9.75 -6.79 1.31
C LEU A 113 10.59 -7.74 2.19
N GLN A 114 10.36 -7.75 3.50
CA GLN A 114 11.03 -8.68 4.41
C GLN A 114 10.65 -10.14 4.10
N PHE A 115 9.38 -10.40 3.77
CA PHE A 115 8.92 -11.74 3.39
C PHE A 115 9.44 -12.23 2.04
N ILE A 116 9.58 -11.33 1.06
CA ILE A 116 10.10 -11.67 -0.28
C ILE A 116 11.61 -11.89 -0.22
N SER A 117 12.35 -11.06 0.51
CA SER A 117 13.82 -11.14 0.62
C SER A 117 14.32 -12.15 1.64
N ASN A 118 13.45 -12.62 2.53
CA ASN A 118 13.81 -13.38 3.72
C ASN A 118 14.90 -12.70 4.60
N LYS A 119 14.99 -11.37 4.53
CA LYS A 119 15.97 -10.55 5.28
C LYS A 119 15.27 -9.56 6.20
N PRO A 120 15.75 -9.38 7.44
CA PRO A 120 15.21 -8.37 8.33
C PRO A 120 15.70 -6.98 7.90
N TYR A 121 14.91 -6.29 7.06
CA TYR A 121 15.17 -4.91 6.66
C TYR A 121 14.79 -3.90 7.76
N ILE A 122 15.50 -3.96 8.89
CA ILE A 122 15.26 -3.10 10.06
C ILE A 122 15.34 -1.61 9.69
N LEU A 123 16.27 -1.23 8.80
CA LEU A 123 16.43 0.15 8.34
C LEU A 123 15.18 0.68 7.61
N LEU A 124 14.49 -0.17 6.84
CA LEU A 124 13.23 0.21 6.20
C LEU A 124 12.15 0.48 7.26
N THR A 125 12.08 -0.33 8.32
CA THR A 125 11.14 -0.12 9.43
C THR A 125 11.36 1.23 10.14
N LEU A 126 12.60 1.73 10.22
CA LEU A 126 12.90 3.04 10.80
C LEU A 126 12.24 4.22 10.05
N THR A 127 11.85 4.04 8.78
CA THR A 127 11.10 5.08 8.03
C THR A 127 9.74 5.41 8.63
N LEU A 128 9.19 4.56 9.50
CA LEU A 128 7.98 4.89 10.27
C LEU A 128 8.20 6.06 11.22
N VAL A 129 9.40 6.22 11.78
CA VAL A 129 9.72 7.29 12.75
C VAL A 129 9.47 8.69 12.18
N PRO A 130 10.08 9.09 11.03
CA PRO A 130 9.82 10.41 10.46
C PRO A 130 8.37 10.58 10.01
N VAL A 131 7.69 9.51 9.58
CA VAL A 131 6.27 9.58 9.18
C VAL A 131 5.35 9.83 10.36
N ILE A 132 5.53 9.09 11.45
CA ILE A 132 4.80 9.27 12.71
C ILE A 132 5.02 10.69 13.23
N TRP A 133 6.28 11.13 13.30
CA TRP A 133 6.63 12.47 13.75
C TRP A 133 5.96 13.55 12.90
N ALA A 134 6.10 13.49 11.57
CA ALA A 134 5.54 14.50 10.68
C ALA A 134 4.01 14.58 10.80
N ARG A 135 3.32 13.43 10.83
CA ARG A 135 1.84 13.40 10.92
C ARG A 135 1.33 13.86 12.28
N TYR A 136 2.06 13.55 13.36
CA TYR A 136 1.73 14.02 14.69
C TYR A 136 1.98 15.52 14.85
N LYS A 137 3.14 16.02 14.41
CA LYS A 137 3.52 17.44 14.51
C LYS A 137 2.61 18.34 13.70
N LEU A 138 2.17 17.90 12.52
CA LEU A 138 1.19 18.61 11.69
C LEU A 138 -0.25 18.49 12.22
N LYS A 139 -0.47 17.82 13.35
CA LYS A 139 -1.80 17.55 13.94
C LYS A 139 -2.76 16.86 12.95
N ALA A 140 -2.22 16.16 11.96
CA ALA A 140 -3.02 15.45 10.96
C ALA A 140 -3.71 14.23 11.57
N HIS A 141 -3.04 13.59 12.54
CA HIS A 141 -3.49 12.39 13.24
C HIS A 141 -3.10 12.40 14.72
N THR A 142 -3.90 11.74 15.56
CA THR A 142 -3.52 11.43 16.95
C THR A 142 -2.57 10.24 17.01
N MET A 143 -1.88 10.05 18.14
CA MET A 143 -0.95 8.92 18.28
C MET A 143 -1.67 7.57 18.18
N ALA A 144 -2.89 7.45 18.72
CA ALA A 144 -3.72 6.26 18.56
C ALA A 144 -4.02 5.94 17.08
N GLN A 145 -4.32 6.96 16.27
CA GLN A 145 -4.58 6.78 14.83
C GLN A 145 -3.33 6.35 14.06
N LEU A 146 -2.16 6.83 14.47
CA LEU A 146 -0.86 6.50 13.88
C LEU A 146 -0.47 5.05 14.19
N VAL A 147 -0.53 4.67 15.47
CA VAL A 147 -0.20 3.32 15.95
C VAL A 147 -1.18 2.30 15.39
N ALA A 148 -2.49 2.56 15.44
CA ALA A 148 -3.49 1.65 14.88
C ALA A 148 -3.30 1.46 13.37
N GLY A 149 -3.00 2.53 12.63
CA GLY A 149 -2.72 2.45 11.19
C GLY A 149 -1.54 1.53 10.87
N ALA A 150 -0.44 1.67 11.60
CA ALA A 150 0.73 0.80 11.41
C ALA A 150 0.41 -0.65 11.81
N PHE A 151 -0.18 -0.86 12.99
CA PHE A 151 -0.48 -2.19 13.52
C PHE A 151 -1.44 -2.98 12.62
N ILE A 152 -2.55 -2.37 12.21
CA ILE A 152 -3.52 -3.01 11.31
C ILE A 152 -2.86 -3.36 9.98
N SER A 153 -2.05 -2.47 9.42
CA SER A 153 -1.35 -2.75 8.16
C SER A 153 -0.41 -3.96 8.27
N LEU A 154 0.36 -4.05 9.37
CA LEU A 154 1.24 -5.19 9.63
C LEU A 154 0.45 -6.50 9.75
N VAL A 155 -0.63 -6.52 10.54
CA VAL A 155 -1.46 -7.71 10.73
C VAL A 155 -2.09 -8.17 9.42
N ILE A 156 -2.74 -7.26 8.68
CA ILE A 156 -3.41 -7.60 7.42
C ILE A 156 -2.39 -8.04 6.38
N THR A 157 -1.26 -7.35 6.27
CA THR A 157 -0.19 -7.73 5.35
C THR A 157 0.36 -9.11 5.69
N TYR A 158 0.65 -9.39 6.97
CA TYR A 158 1.09 -10.71 7.42
C TYR A 158 0.12 -11.80 6.97
N LEU A 159 -1.17 -11.64 7.24
CA LEU A 159 -2.19 -12.62 6.87
C LEU A 159 -2.25 -12.83 5.34
N VAL A 160 -2.28 -11.74 4.57
CA VAL A 160 -2.27 -11.82 3.10
C VAL A 160 -1.03 -12.55 2.60
N THR A 161 0.15 -12.22 3.11
CA THR A 161 1.40 -12.84 2.69
C THR A 161 1.46 -14.34 3.04
N ILE A 162 0.94 -14.74 4.21
CA ILE A 162 0.85 -16.16 4.58
C ILE A 162 -0.10 -16.91 3.65
N VAL A 163 -1.26 -16.34 3.32
CA VAL A 163 -2.22 -16.94 2.38
C VAL A 163 -1.59 -17.08 0.99
N LEU A 164 -0.97 -16.03 0.47
CA LEU A 164 -0.29 -16.07 -0.84
C LEU A 164 0.84 -17.10 -0.86
N ARG A 165 1.60 -17.22 0.24
CA ARG A 165 2.65 -18.24 0.37
C ARG A 165 2.06 -19.65 0.33
N ALA A 166 0.98 -19.90 1.07
CA ALA A 166 0.30 -21.20 1.10
C ALA A 166 -0.27 -21.57 -0.29
N LEU A 167 -0.69 -20.59 -1.07
CA LEU A 167 -1.18 -20.76 -2.44
C LEU A 167 -0.05 -20.87 -3.50
N GLY A 168 1.22 -20.75 -3.10
CA GLY A 168 2.35 -20.76 -4.03
C GLY A 168 2.44 -19.51 -4.93
N LEU A 169 1.79 -18.41 -4.53
CA LEU A 169 1.75 -17.13 -5.26
C LEU A 169 2.82 -16.14 -4.79
N MET A 170 3.65 -16.53 -3.83
CA MET A 170 4.82 -15.75 -3.43
C MET A 170 6.00 -16.05 -4.34
N PRO A 171 6.77 -15.02 -4.77
CA PRO A 171 8.02 -15.22 -5.48
C PRO A 171 8.93 -16.17 -4.70
N LYS A 172 9.63 -17.05 -5.42
CA LYS A 172 10.72 -17.83 -4.81
C LYS A 172 11.81 -16.85 -4.39
N VAL A 173 12.23 -16.96 -3.13
CA VAL A 173 13.31 -16.15 -2.56
C VAL A 173 14.58 -16.43 -3.37
N ILE A 174 15.26 -15.37 -3.82
CA ILE A 174 16.59 -15.44 -4.44
C ILE A 174 17.63 -15.65 -3.34
#